data_AF-W4QSU7-F1
#
_entry.id   AF-W4QSU7-F1
#
_cell.length_a   1.000
_cell.length_b   1.000
_cell.length_c   1.000
_cell.angle_alpha   90.00
_cell.angle_beta   90.00
_cell.angle_gamma   90.00
#
_symmetry.space_group_name_H-M   'P 1'
#
loop_
_entity.id
_entity.type
_entity.pdbx_description
1 polymer ?
#
loop_
_entity_poly.entity_id
_entity_poly.type
_entity_poly.pdbx_seq_one_letter_code
_entity_poly.pdbx_strand_id
1 'polypeptide(L)'
;MVHNVFFNSAKESLNHQREQLVHHLNLAYEENWDRDVIQASLELALDQEDKVTFIFGQDLELKYKSMQTGIEDIIIEREIVQSALSGEEVTKIIRVQQDRMFIVAAPMVVESDVQPNHVIVSVLHGYDREASQIKIINLIALLITVLFTAIIIFFVSRKITSRFAK
;
A
#
# COMPACT_ATOMS: atom_id res chain seq x y z
N MET A 1 -12.50 0.04 11.86
CA MET A 1 -13.25 0.45 10.65
C MET A 1 -12.33 0.97 9.56
N VAL A 2 -11.47 1.97 9.83
CA VAL A 2 -10.53 2.54 8.85
C VAL A 2 -9.59 1.49 8.25
N HIS A 3 -8.97 0.62 9.06
CA HIS A 3 -8.10 -0.45 8.53
C HIS A 3 -8.78 -1.32 7.47
N ASN A 4 -10.06 -1.70 7.65
CA ASN A 4 -10.76 -2.59 6.72
C ASN A 4 -10.98 -1.94 5.33
N VAL A 5 -11.24 -0.63 5.31
CA VAL A 5 -11.43 0.10 4.05
C VAL A 5 -10.11 0.19 3.28
N PHE A 6 -9.02 0.50 3.98
CA PHE A 6 -7.68 0.49 3.39
C PHE A 6 -7.27 -0.89 2.90
N PHE A 7 -7.54 -1.95 3.67
CA PHE A 7 -7.28 -3.32 3.24
C PHE A 7 -8.01 -3.69 1.96
N ASN A 8 -9.31 -3.39 1.89
CA ASN A 8 -10.10 -3.67 0.70
C ASN A 8 -9.60 -2.86 -0.49
N SER A 9 -9.28 -1.58 -0.29
CA SER A 9 -8.74 -0.73 -1.35
C SER A 9 -7.36 -1.21 -1.84
N ALA A 10 -6.46 -1.60 -0.94
CA ALA A 10 -5.15 -2.14 -1.29
C ALA A 10 -5.27 -3.48 -2.05
N LYS A 11 -6.22 -4.33 -1.62
CA LYS A 11 -6.53 -5.59 -2.29
C LYS A 11 -7.11 -5.38 -3.70
N GLU A 12 -8.08 -4.47 -3.83
CA GLU A 12 -8.66 -4.10 -5.13
C GLU A 12 -7.59 -3.52 -6.07
N SER A 13 -6.74 -2.62 -5.55
CA SER A 13 -5.62 -2.07 -6.29
C SER A 13 -4.63 -3.15 -6.73
N LEU A 14 -4.32 -4.12 -5.85
CA LEU A 14 -3.43 -5.23 -6.19
C LEU A 14 -4.05 -6.09 -7.28
N ASN A 15 -5.34 -6.38 -7.21
CA ASN A 15 -6.02 -7.22 -8.18
C ASN A 15 -6.01 -6.58 -9.57
N HIS A 16 -6.27 -5.27 -9.65
CA HIS A 16 -6.19 -4.55 -10.90
C HIS A 16 -4.75 -4.51 -11.47
N GLN A 17 -3.77 -4.23 -10.61
CA GLN A 17 -2.36 -4.24 -10.99
C GLN A 17 -1.91 -5.64 -11.46
N ARG A 18 -2.37 -6.70 -10.80
CA ARG A 18 -2.09 -8.09 -11.15
C ARG A 18 -2.62 -8.41 -12.55
N GLU A 19 -3.84 -8.01 -12.88
CA GLU A 19 -4.41 -8.23 -14.22
C GLU A 19 -3.60 -7.51 -15.32
N GLN A 20 -3.21 -6.26 -15.07
CA GLN A 20 -2.35 -5.50 -15.98
C GLN A 20 -0.98 -6.16 -16.16
N LEU A 21 -0.38 -6.61 -15.06
CA LEU A 21 0.92 -7.29 -15.07
C LEU A 21 0.88 -8.63 -15.79
N VAL A 22 -0.16 -9.44 -15.57
CA VAL A 22 -0.37 -10.70 -16.30
C VAL A 22 -0.42 -10.43 -17.79
N HIS A 23 -1.23 -9.45 -18.20
CA HIS A 23 -1.35 -9.11 -19.61
C HIS A 23 -0.02 -8.64 -20.20
N HIS A 24 0.68 -7.76 -19.50
CA HIS A 24 1.99 -7.25 -19.92
C HIS A 24 3.04 -8.35 -20.03
N LEU A 25 3.13 -9.24 -19.04
CA LEU A 25 4.06 -10.36 -19.04
C LEU A 25 3.76 -11.36 -20.15
N ASN A 26 2.48 -11.70 -20.38
CA ASN A 26 2.09 -12.59 -21.47
C ASN A 26 2.54 -12.01 -22.82
N LEU A 27 2.28 -10.72 -23.07
CA LEU A 27 2.71 -10.05 -24.29
C LEU A 27 4.23 -10.05 -24.44
N ALA A 28 4.96 -9.72 -23.36
CA ALA A 28 6.41 -9.68 -23.39
C ALA A 28 7.04 -11.05 -23.68
N TYR A 29 6.49 -12.13 -23.10
CA TYR A 29 6.95 -13.49 -23.38
C TYR A 29 6.56 -13.96 -24.79
N GLU A 30 5.36 -13.64 -25.27
CA GLU A 30 4.93 -13.95 -26.65
C GLU A 30 5.83 -13.28 -27.70
N GLU A 31 6.25 -12.04 -27.44
CA GLU A 31 7.17 -11.29 -28.28
C GLU A 31 8.64 -11.65 -28.06
N ASN A 32 8.94 -12.61 -27.18
CA ASN A 32 10.30 -13.05 -26.82
C ASN A 32 11.19 -11.89 -26.37
N TRP A 33 10.65 -10.97 -25.56
CA TRP A 33 11.44 -9.90 -24.96
C TRP A 33 12.55 -10.48 -24.10
N ASP A 34 13.73 -9.86 -24.18
CA ASP A 34 14.83 -10.18 -23.28
C ASP A 34 14.46 -9.85 -21.84
N ARG A 35 14.94 -10.65 -20.89
CA ARG A 35 14.66 -10.49 -19.45
C ARG A 35 14.94 -9.08 -18.95
N ASP A 36 16.01 -8.45 -19.42
CA ASP A 36 16.40 -7.09 -19.02
C ASP A 36 15.39 -6.05 -19.51
N VAL A 37 14.78 -6.25 -20.68
CA VAL A 37 13.71 -5.40 -21.22
C VAL A 37 12.43 -5.58 -20.40
N ILE A 38 12.09 -6.83 -20.06
CA ILE A 38 10.95 -7.12 -19.18
C ILE A 38 11.14 -6.42 -17.83
N GLN A 39 12.30 -6.60 -17.19
CA GLN A 39 12.62 -5.95 -15.91
C GLN A 39 12.51 -4.43 -16.00
N ALA A 40 13.12 -3.78 -17.00
CA ALA A 40 13.05 -2.33 -17.16
C ALA A 40 11.61 -1.83 -17.40
N SER A 41 10.82 -2.57 -18.20
CA SER A 41 9.42 -2.22 -18.44
C SER A 41 8.55 -2.37 -17.19
N LEU A 42 8.79 -3.42 -16.41
CA LEU A 42 8.13 -3.64 -15.13
C LEU A 42 8.52 -2.60 -14.10
N GLU A 43 9.78 -2.19 -14.05
CA GLU A 43 10.22 -1.10 -13.17
C GLU A 43 9.41 0.17 -13.43
N LEU A 44 9.23 0.55 -14.70
CA LEU A 44 8.43 1.72 -15.07
C LEU A 44 6.94 1.55 -14.73
N ALA A 45 6.39 0.35 -14.90
CA ALA A 45 4.98 0.06 -14.60
C ALA A 45 4.70 -0.05 -13.09
N LEU A 46 5.72 -0.36 -12.29
CA LEU A 46 5.61 -0.65 -10.86
C LEU A 46 6.20 0.43 -9.96
N ASP A 47 6.73 1.50 -10.52
CA ASP A 47 7.27 2.61 -9.76
C ASP A 47 6.15 3.35 -9.01
N GLN A 48 6.07 3.11 -7.71
CA GLN A 48 5.13 3.75 -6.79
C GLN A 48 5.82 4.12 -5.49
N GLU A 49 5.64 5.36 -5.04
CA GLU A 49 6.37 5.94 -3.90
C GLU A 49 6.07 5.25 -2.56
N ASP A 50 4.97 4.54 -2.44
CA ASP A 50 4.46 3.92 -1.20
C ASP A 50 4.37 2.38 -1.30
N LYS A 51 4.86 1.78 -2.38
CA LYS A 51 4.71 0.35 -2.63
C LYS A 51 5.90 -0.28 -3.34
N VAL A 52 6.39 -1.39 -2.78
CA VAL A 52 7.33 -2.30 -3.46
C VAL A 52 6.56 -3.52 -3.95
N THR A 53 6.75 -3.91 -5.21
CA THR A 53 6.18 -5.13 -5.78
C THR A 53 7.29 -6.13 -6.09
N PHE A 54 7.08 -7.38 -5.69
CA PHE A 54 7.93 -8.54 -5.95
C PHE A 54 7.13 -9.56 -6.75
N ILE A 55 7.78 -10.22 -7.71
CA ILE A 55 7.22 -11.32 -8.47
C ILE A 55 8.08 -12.55 -8.25
N PHE A 56 7.48 -13.58 -7.66
CA PHE A 56 8.12 -14.88 -7.42
C PHE A 56 7.62 -15.90 -8.45
N GLY A 57 8.53 -16.77 -8.88
CA GLY A 57 8.19 -17.93 -9.70
C GLY A 57 7.70 -19.10 -8.86
N GLN A 58 7.26 -20.17 -9.53
CA GLN A 58 6.85 -21.43 -8.90
C GLN A 58 7.99 -22.09 -8.09
N ASP A 59 9.24 -21.80 -8.44
CA ASP A 59 10.44 -22.25 -7.76
C ASP A 59 10.71 -21.54 -6.42
N LEU A 60 9.84 -20.60 -6.02
CA LEU A 60 10.00 -19.72 -4.85
C LEU A 60 11.16 -18.74 -4.99
N GLU A 61 11.68 -18.56 -6.21
CA GLU A 61 12.75 -17.62 -6.50
C GLU A 61 12.17 -16.28 -6.96
N LEU A 62 12.82 -15.19 -6.55
CA LEU A 62 12.47 -13.84 -6.98
C LEU A 62 12.84 -13.68 -8.46
N LYS A 63 11.84 -13.44 -9.31
CA LYS A 63 12.03 -13.21 -10.75
C LYS A 63 12.24 -11.72 -11.05
N TYR A 64 11.37 -10.88 -10.49
CA TYR A 64 11.32 -9.45 -10.71
C TYR A 64 11.04 -8.69 -9.40
N LYS A 65 11.59 -7.48 -9.28
CA LYS A 65 11.37 -6.57 -8.14
C LYS A 65 11.26 -5.14 -8.68
N SER A 66 10.33 -4.35 -8.15
CA SER A 66 10.31 -2.91 -8.43
C SER A 66 11.48 -2.22 -7.73
N MET A 67 12.20 -1.36 -8.45
CA MET A 67 13.24 -0.55 -7.83
C MET A 67 12.60 0.56 -7.02
N GLN A 68 12.66 0.44 -5.69
CA GLN A 68 12.28 1.52 -4.79
C GLN A 68 13.43 1.83 -3.86
N THR A 69 13.88 3.08 -3.89
CA THR A 69 14.92 3.59 -3.02
C THR A 69 14.44 3.62 -1.57
N GLY A 70 15.21 3.01 -0.66
CA GLY A 70 14.96 3.07 0.79
C GLY A 70 14.36 1.80 1.40
N ILE A 71 13.99 0.81 0.58
CA ILE A 71 13.37 -0.44 1.04
C ILE A 71 14.09 -1.64 0.38
N GLU A 72 15.38 -1.74 0.64
CA GLU A 72 16.22 -2.78 0.04
C GLU A 72 16.17 -4.09 0.84
N ASP A 73 15.87 -4.02 2.14
CA ASP A 73 16.01 -5.13 3.10
C ASP A 73 14.69 -5.83 3.49
N ILE A 74 13.60 -5.67 2.72
CA ILE A 74 12.40 -6.48 3.02
C ILE A 74 12.67 -7.93 2.65
N ILE A 75 12.68 -8.79 3.66
CA ILE A 75 12.68 -10.23 3.51
C ILE A 75 11.22 -10.70 3.49
N ILE A 76 10.76 -11.16 2.33
CA ILE A 76 9.46 -11.83 2.21
C ILE A 76 9.60 -13.26 2.75
N GLU A 77 8.82 -13.57 3.78
CA GLU A 77 8.79 -14.91 4.35
C GLU A 77 8.32 -15.93 3.29
N ARG A 78 9.05 -17.04 3.16
CA ARG A 78 8.77 -18.09 2.17
C ARG A 78 7.35 -18.65 2.31
N GLU A 79 6.84 -18.70 3.54
CA GLU A 79 5.49 -19.15 3.87
C GLU A 79 4.42 -18.33 3.15
N ILE A 80 4.61 -17.01 3.03
CA ILE A 80 3.67 -16.12 2.33
C ILE A 80 3.60 -16.48 0.83
N VAL A 81 4.76 -16.70 0.21
CA VAL A 81 4.85 -17.09 -1.20
C VAL A 81 4.25 -18.48 -1.43
N GLN A 82 4.51 -19.43 -0.54
CA GLN A 82 3.96 -20.78 -0.63
C GLN A 82 2.44 -20.81 -0.50
N SER A 83 1.87 -20.10 0.47
CA SER A 83 0.42 -19.97 0.62
C SER A 83 -0.23 -19.29 -0.59
N ALA A 84 0.43 -18.28 -1.16
CA ALA A 84 -0.04 -17.65 -2.38
C ALA A 84 0.02 -18.58 -3.60
N LEU A 85 1.07 -19.39 -3.74
CA LEU A 85 1.17 -20.40 -4.79
C LEU A 85 0.09 -21.49 -4.68
N SER A 86 -0.41 -21.80 -3.48
CA SER A 86 -1.54 -22.73 -3.32
C SER A 86 -2.89 -22.14 -3.74
N GLY A 87 -2.91 -20.90 -4.21
CA GLY A 87 -4.12 -20.21 -4.67
C GLY A 87 -4.77 -19.31 -3.61
N GLU A 88 -4.18 -19.20 -2.42
CA GLU A 88 -4.74 -18.39 -1.34
C GLU A 88 -4.21 -16.96 -1.38
N GLU A 89 -5.07 -15.96 -1.32
CA GLU A 89 -4.60 -14.59 -1.13
C GLU A 89 -4.15 -14.39 0.33
N VAL A 90 -2.89 -14.00 0.51
CA VAL A 90 -2.31 -13.80 1.84
C VAL A 90 -2.25 -12.31 2.13
N THR A 91 -2.74 -11.91 3.30
CA THR A 91 -2.62 -10.53 3.77
C THR A 91 -2.03 -10.53 5.18
N LYS A 92 -0.90 -9.85 5.37
CA LYS A 92 -0.16 -9.83 6.65
C LYS A 92 0.36 -8.43 6.95
N ILE A 93 0.30 -8.03 8.22
CA ILE A 93 0.99 -6.84 8.69
C ILE A 93 2.32 -7.28 9.27
N ILE A 94 3.41 -6.71 8.79
CA ILE A 94 4.75 -6.91 9.36
C ILE A 94 5.28 -5.59 9.90
N ARG A 95 6.31 -5.67 10.73
CA ARG A 95 6.97 -4.49 11.28
C ARG A 95 8.45 -4.50 10.88
N VAL A 96 8.87 -3.47 10.16
CA VAL A 96 10.25 -3.32 9.67
C VAL A 96 10.74 -1.98 10.16
N GLN A 97 11.86 -1.95 10.89
CA GLN A 97 12.47 -0.71 11.41
C GLN A 97 11.49 0.20 12.18
N GLN A 98 10.56 -0.40 12.95
CA GLN A 98 9.47 0.24 13.71
C GLN A 98 8.22 0.65 12.93
N ASP A 99 8.29 0.71 11.61
CA ASP A 99 7.16 1.03 10.74
C ASP A 99 6.30 -0.21 10.45
N ARG A 100 4.98 0.00 10.38
CA ARG A 100 4.05 -1.05 9.98
C ARG A 100 3.96 -1.09 8.47
N MET A 101 4.27 -2.26 7.91
CA MET A 101 4.12 -2.54 6.49
C MET A 101 3.02 -3.56 6.27
N PHE A 102 2.28 -3.40 5.18
CA PHE A 102 1.21 -4.29 4.79
C PHE A 102 1.68 -5.12 3.60
N ILE A 103 1.71 -6.43 3.77
CA ILE A 103 2.00 -7.37 2.71
C ILE A 103 0.68 -7.92 2.20
N VAL A 104 0.50 -7.85 0.88
CA VAL A 104 -0.58 -8.53 0.17
C VAL A 104 0.05 -9.38 -0.92
N ALA A 105 -0.23 -10.68 -0.89
CA ALA A 105 0.26 -11.64 -1.88
C ALA A 105 -0.91 -12.34 -2.56
N ALA A 106 -0.81 -12.52 -3.87
CA ALA A 106 -1.83 -13.18 -4.67
C ALA A 106 -1.21 -14.07 -5.75
N PRO A 107 -1.86 -15.21 -6.09
CA PRO A 107 -1.45 -16.04 -7.21
C PRO A 107 -1.66 -15.30 -8.54
N MET A 108 -0.75 -15.53 -9.46
CA MET A 108 -0.71 -14.99 -10.81
C MET A 108 -0.42 -16.11 -11.80
N VAL A 109 -1.09 -16.12 -12.94
CA VAL A 109 -0.85 -17.10 -14.02
C VAL A 109 -0.42 -16.33 -15.26
N VAL A 110 0.79 -16.62 -15.74
CA VAL A 110 1.38 -16.05 -16.95
C VAL A 110 1.48 -17.19 -17.97
N GLU A 111 0.46 -17.34 -18.81
CA GLU A 111 0.31 -18.49 -19.71
C GLU A 111 1.46 -18.64 -20.70
N SER A 112 2.10 -17.53 -21.06
CA SER A 112 3.16 -17.48 -22.06
C SER A 112 4.56 -17.82 -21.48
N ASP A 113 4.69 -18.02 -20.17
CA ASP A 113 5.92 -18.45 -19.52
C ASP A 113 6.04 -19.99 -19.50
N VAL A 114 7.26 -20.52 -19.48
CA VAL A 114 7.55 -21.95 -19.28
C VAL A 114 7.03 -22.45 -17.93
N GLN A 115 7.07 -21.59 -16.91
CA GLN A 115 6.47 -21.87 -15.59
C GLN A 115 5.34 -20.88 -15.34
N PRO A 116 4.09 -21.22 -15.68
CA PRO A 116 3.02 -20.22 -15.72
C PRO A 116 2.63 -19.70 -14.34
N ASN A 117 2.82 -20.49 -13.28
CA ASN A 117 2.43 -20.12 -11.93
C ASN A 117 3.44 -19.17 -11.29
N HIS A 118 2.94 -18.01 -10.90
CA HIS A 118 3.70 -16.95 -10.25
C HIS A 118 2.95 -16.44 -9.03
N VAL A 119 3.65 -15.68 -8.19
CA VAL A 119 3.05 -14.92 -7.09
C VAL A 119 3.46 -13.47 -7.21
N ILE A 120 2.48 -12.59 -7.16
CA ILE A 120 2.71 -11.17 -6.93
C ILE A 120 2.64 -10.90 -5.43
N VAL A 121 3.66 -10.24 -4.90
CA VAL A 121 3.70 -9.76 -3.52
C VAL A 121 3.88 -8.25 -3.55
N SER A 122 2.92 -7.50 -3.03
CA SER A 122 3.06 -6.07 -2.84
C SER A 122 3.21 -5.74 -1.37
N VAL A 123 4.20 -4.93 -1.06
CA VAL A 123 4.45 -4.40 0.27
C VAL A 123 4.18 -2.92 0.25
N LEU A 124 3.10 -2.54 0.93
CA LEU A 124 2.72 -1.14 1.13
C LEU A 124 3.39 -0.63 2.40
N HIS A 125 4.05 0.51 2.29
CA HIS A 125 4.69 1.23 3.39
C HIS A 125 4.07 2.63 3.52
N GLY A 126 4.54 3.44 4.47
CA GLY A 126 4.05 4.81 4.63
C GLY A 126 2.64 4.95 5.25
N TYR A 127 1.94 3.85 5.55
CA TYR A 127 0.62 3.87 6.20
C TYR A 127 0.60 4.73 7.47
N ASP A 128 1.61 4.57 8.32
CA ASP A 128 1.68 5.32 9.57
C ASP A 128 1.82 6.84 9.32
N ARG A 129 2.47 7.24 8.22
CA ARG A 129 2.58 8.65 7.81
C ARG A 129 1.22 9.20 7.39
N GLU A 130 0.52 8.54 6.47
CA GLU A 130 -0.81 9.01 6.02
C GLU A 130 -1.82 9.07 7.18
N ALA A 131 -1.84 8.02 8.00
CA ALA A 131 -2.71 7.98 9.18
C ALA A 131 -2.35 9.08 10.19
N SER A 132 -1.06 9.41 10.34
CA SER A 132 -0.63 10.50 11.22
C SER A 132 -1.05 11.88 10.69
N GLN A 133 -1.01 12.11 9.38
CA GLN A 133 -1.45 13.37 8.78
C GLN A 133 -2.94 13.62 9.01
N ILE A 134 -3.78 12.60 8.82
CA ILE A 134 -5.22 12.69 9.10
C ILE A 134 -5.47 13.03 10.58
N LYS A 135 -4.71 12.41 11.51
CA LYS A 135 -4.80 12.72 12.94
C LYS A 135 -4.43 14.17 13.23
N ILE A 136 -3.36 14.69 12.63
CA ILE A 136 -2.91 16.07 12.83
C ILE A 136 -3.96 17.06 12.30
N ILE A 137 -4.51 16.81 11.11
CA ILE A 137 -5.57 17.66 10.53
C ILE A 137 -6.79 17.70 11.46
N ASN A 138 -7.24 16.54 11.95
CA ASN A 138 -8.37 16.47 12.88
C ASN A 138 -8.07 17.16 14.22
N LEU A 139 -6.84 17.06 14.73
CA LEU A 139 -6.42 17.74 15.96
C LEU A 139 -6.45 19.27 15.79
N ILE A 140 -5.95 19.78 14.67
CA ILE A 140 -5.99 21.21 14.34
C ILE A 140 -7.43 21.69 14.23
N ALA A 141 -8.30 20.94 13.53
CA ALA A 141 -9.70 21.29 13.40
C ALA A 141 -10.42 21.36 14.76
N LEU A 142 -10.12 20.43 15.67
CA LEU A 142 -10.65 20.44 17.03
C LEU A 142 -10.14 21.65 17.82
N LEU A 143 -8.85 21.95 17.74
CA LEU A 143 -8.24 23.09 18.41
C LEU A 143 -8.87 24.41 17.96
N ILE A 144 -9.06 24.58 16.64
CA ILE A 144 -9.74 25.74 16.06
C ILE A 144 -11.17 25.85 16.62
N THR A 145 -11.91 24.74 16.63
CA THR A 145 -13.29 24.70 17.14
C THR A 145 -13.36 25.16 18.60
N VAL A 146 -12.50 24.60 19.46
CA VAL A 146 -12.44 24.98 20.89
C VAL A 146 -12.11 26.46 21.05
N LEU A 147 -11.16 26.99 20.27
CA LEU A 147 -10.77 28.39 20.31
C LEU A 147 -11.93 29.32 19.92
N PHE A 148 -12.67 29.00 18.85
CA PHE A 148 -13.86 29.73 18.45
C PHE A 148 -14.98 29.64 19.50
N THR A 149 -15.22 28.46 20.07
CA THR A 149 -16.20 28.28 21.16
C THR A 149 -15.84 29.15 22.37
N ALA A 150 -14.58 29.18 22.78
CA ALA A 150 -14.11 30.01 23.88
C ALA A 150 -14.31 31.51 23.61
N ILE A 151 -14.00 31.96 22.38
CA ILE A 151 -14.23 33.35 21.95
C ILE A 151 -15.72 33.70 22.03
N ILE A 152 -16.61 32.86 21.50
CA ILE A 152 -18.06 33.09 21.52
C ILE A 152 -18.56 33.17 22.98
N ILE A 153 -18.16 32.21 23.83
CA ILE A 153 -18.54 32.20 25.25
C ILE A 153 -18.08 33.47 25.95
N PHE A 154 -16.84 33.93 25.68
CA PHE A 154 -16.31 35.16 26.25
C PHE A 154 -17.16 36.39 25.86
N PHE A 155 -17.53 36.53 24.59
CA PHE A 155 -18.37 37.65 24.13
C PHE A 155 -19.79 37.59 24.72
N VAL A 156 -20.40 36.40 24.78
CA VAL A 156 -21.71 36.20 25.39
C VAL A 156 -21.68 36.53 26.88
N SER A 157 -20.68 36.04 27.60
CA SER A 157 -20.46 36.31 29.03
C SER A 157 -20.33 37.81 29.28
N ARG A 158 -19.44 38.50 28.54
CA ARG A 158 -19.24 39.95 28.66
C ARG A 158 -20.53 40.74 28.43
N LYS A 159 -21.33 40.36 27.43
CA LYS A 159 -22.60 41.01 27.11
C LYS A 159 -23.62 40.83 28.23
N ILE A 160 -23.72 39.64 28.83
CA ILE A 160 -24.62 39.37 29.94
C ILE A 160 -24.22 40.19 31.17
N THR A 161 -22.94 40.15 31.56
CA THR A 161 -22.45 40.89 32.73
C THR A 161 -22.69 42.40 32.63
N SER A 162 -22.52 42.99 31.43
CA SER A 162 -22.79 44.42 31.23
C SER A 162 -24.26 44.84 31.42
N ARG A 163 -25.21 43.90 31.28
CA ARG A 163 -26.65 44.18 31.46
C ARG A 163 -27.07 44.15 32.92
N PHE A 164 -26.39 43.35 33.75
CA PHE A 164 -26.67 43.27 35.19
C PHE A 164 -26.02 44.40 36.01
N ALA A 165 -25.04 45.11 35.43
CA ALA A 165 -24.38 46.24 36.07
C ALA A 165 -25.09 47.60 35.84
N LYS A 166 -26.22 47.61 35.13
CA LYS A 166 -27.11 48.77 34.95
C LYS A 166 -28.39 48.54 35.74
#